data_AF-A0A3D1S9V4-F1
#
_entry.id   AF-A0A3D1S9V4-F1
#
_cell.length_a   1.000
_cell.length_b   1.000
_cell.length_c   1.000
_cell.angle_alpha   90.00
_cell.angle_beta   90.00
_cell.angle_gamma   90.00
#
_symmetry.space_group_name_H-M   'P 1'
#
loop_
_entity.id
_entity.type
_entity.pdbx_description
1 polymer ?
#
loop_
_entity_poly.entity_id
_entity_poly.type
_entity_poly.pdbx_seq_one_letter_code
_entity_poly.pdbx_strand_id
1 'polypeptide(L)'
;VKENLRKGNISPLYPAPEITGADVDESVHIVAQMGEEPFIEALENGANVILAGRSYDPSVFSALAIKNGFNKGLAIHLGKILECAAIAALPGSGSDCMFGYLHEDNFVLEPLSPLRKCTTLSVAAHTL
;
A
#
# COMPACT_ATOMS: atom_id res chain seq x y z
N VAL A 1 8.79 3.30 22.35
CA VAL A 1 9.71 3.65 21.25
C VAL A 1 11.17 3.60 21.67
N LYS A 2 11.65 4.45 22.60
CA LYS A 2 13.06 4.47 23.05
C LYS A 2 13.63 3.11 23.49
N GLU A 3 12.81 2.28 24.14
CA GLU A 3 13.22 0.93 24.53
C GLU A 3 13.47 0.02 23.32
N ASN A 4 12.60 0.06 22.30
CA ASN A 4 12.81 -0.68 21.05
C ASN A 4 14.02 -0.14 20.27
N LEU A 5 14.27 1.17 20.33
CA LEU A 5 15.47 1.77 19.73
C LEU A 5 16.74 1.22 20.40
N ARG A 6 16.81 1.22 21.74
CA ARG A 6 17.95 0.66 22.49
C ARG A 6 18.17 -0.83 22.23
N LYS A 7 17.08 -1.57 22.01
CA LYS A 7 17.11 -3.00 21.68
C LYS A 7 17.51 -3.29 20.23
N GLY A 8 17.62 -2.27 19.37
CA GLY A 8 17.90 -2.46 17.94
C GLY A 8 16.71 -2.95 17.12
N ASN A 9 15.48 -2.85 17.66
CA ASN A 9 14.25 -3.25 16.96
C ASN A 9 13.73 -2.16 16.00
N ILE A 10 14.40 -1.02 15.91
CA ILE A 10 14.04 0.09 15.04
C ILE A 10 15.23 0.34 14.12
N SER A 11 14.98 0.27 12.82
CA SER A 11 15.94 0.60 11.77
C SER A 11 15.32 1.62 10.83
N PRO A 12 16.10 2.59 10.31
CA PRO A 12 15.60 3.51 9.32
C PRO A 12 15.28 2.78 8.01
N LEU A 13 14.21 3.22 7.33
CA LEU A 13 13.93 2.79 5.97
C LEU A 13 14.82 3.61 5.02
N TYR A 14 15.75 2.96 4.31
CA TYR A 14 16.63 3.66 3.37
C TYR A 14 15.83 4.52 2.38
N PRO A 15 16.25 5.77 2.09
CA PRO A 15 17.50 6.43 2.49
C PRO A 15 17.41 7.29 3.76
N ALA A 16 16.45 7.03 4.66
CA ALA A 16 16.31 7.82 5.89
C ALA A 16 17.58 7.74 6.78
N PRO A 17 17.91 8.82 7.52
CA PRO A 17 19.02 8.82 8.46
C PRO A 17 18.75 7.91 9.66
N GLU A 18 19.81 7.52 10.36
CA GLU A 18 19.73 6.77 11.62
C GLU A 18 18.89 7.51 12.67
N ILE A 19 18.00 6.78 13.35
CA ILE A 19 17.15 7.31 14.41
C ILE A 19 17.92 7.31 15.73
N THR A 20 17.89 8.44 16.43
CA THR A 20 18.49 8.62 17.75
C THR A 20 17.43 8.71 18.84
N GLY A 21 17.86 8.64 20.10
CA GLY A 21 16.97 8.88 21.24
C GLY A 21 16.41 10.30 21.27
N ALA A 22 17.17 11.28 20.75
CA ALA A 22 16.75 12.68 20.69
C ALA A 22 15.59 12.87 19.71
N ASP A 23 15.64 12.22 18.53
CA ASP A 23 14.55 12.26 17.55
C ASP A 23 13.22 11.79 18.15
N VAL A 24 13.28 10.79 19.04
CA VAL A 24 12.09 10.28 19.76
C VAL A 24 11.59 11.28 20.79
N ASP A 25 12.48 11.98 21.49
CA ASP A 25 12.13 12.96 22.53
C ASP A 25 11.62 14.29 21.94
N GLU A 26 12.10 14.67 20.76
CA GLU A 26 11.68 15.88 20.03
C GLU A 26 10.40 15.66 19.19
N SER A 27 10.04 14.41 18.91
CA SER A 27 8.82 14.07 18.17
C SER A 27 7.55 14.48 18.94
N VAL A 28 6.77 15.39 18.35
CA VAL A 28 5.49 15.83 18.92
C VAL A 28 4.46 14.68 18.98
N HIS A 29 4.40 13.89 17.91
CA HIS A 29 3.52 12.73 17.80
C HIS A 29 4.23 11.60 17.08
N ILE A 30 4.24 10.42 17.70
CA ILE A 30 4.70 9.18 17.07
C ILE A 30 3.46 8.35 16.78
N VAL A 31 3.26 8.03 15.51
CA VAL A 31 2.09 7.29 15.03
C VAL A 31 2.51 6.00 14.35
N ALA A 32 1.66 5.00 14.45
CA ALA A 32 1.79 3.77 13.67
C ALA A 32 1.03 3.90 12.35
N GLN A 33 1.46 3.15 11.35
CA GLN A 33 0.71 2.90 10.13
C GLN A 33 0.21 1.45 10.18
N MET A 34 -1.07 1.24 9.96
CA MET A 34 -1.66 -0.10 9.94
C MET A 34 -1.56 -0.71 8.53
N GLY A 35 -1.29 -2.02 8.47
CA GLY A 35 -1.32 -2.81 7.24
C GLY A 35 -2.71 -3.35 6.93
N GLU A 36 -2.76 -4.42 6.13
CA GLU A 36 -3.99 -5.09 5.74
C GLU A 36 -4.61 -5.97 6.85
N GLU A 37 -3.84 -6.34 7.89
CA GLU A 37 -4.28 -7.29 8.91
C GLU A 37 -5.57 -6.85 9.61
N PRO A 38 -5.74 -5.59 10.06
CA PRO A 38 -6.99 -5.15 10.68
C PRO A 38 -8.18 -5.10 9.71
N PHE A 39 -7.94 -4.89 8.42
CA PHE A 39 -9.00 -4.95 7.41
C PHE A 39 -9.48 -6.38 7.20
N ILE A 40 -8.55 -7.34 7.13
CA ILE A 40 -8.87 -8.76 7.01
C ILE A 40 -9.71 -9.21 8.21
N GLU A 41 -9.28 -8.87 9.42
CA GLU A 41 -10.02 -9.18 10.65
C GLU A 41 -11.42 -8.56 10.65
N ALA A 42 -11.57 -7.29 10.24
CA ALA A 42 -12.87 -6.65 10.15
C ALA A 42 -13.80 -7.34 9.13
N LEU A 43 -13.26 -7.72 7.96
CA LEU A 43 -14.01 -8.45 6.92
C LEU A 43 -14.40 -9.86 7.37
N GLU A 44 -13.54 -10.56 8.11
CA GLU A 44 -13.86 -11.87 8.70
C GLU A 44 -14.99 -11.78 9.73
N ASN A 45 -15.03 -10.68 10.49
CA ASN A 45 -16.11 -10.38 11.43
C ASN A 45 -17.39 -9.83 10.75
N GLY A 46 -17.45 -9.85 9.41
CA GLY A 46 -18.66 -9.52 8.65
C GLY A 46 -18.89 -8.02 8.42
N ALA A 47 -17.85 -7.17 8.55
CA ALA A 47 -17.98 -5.76 8.23
C ALA A 47 -18.33 -5.55 6.75
N ASN A 48 -19.38 -4.76 6.48
CA ASN A 48 -19.73 -4.34 5.12
C ASN A 48 -19.06 -3.02 4.72
N VAL A 49 -18.71 -2.19 5.70
CA VAL A 49 -18.04 -0.90 5.51
C VAL A 49 -16.94 -0.79 6.56
N ILE A 50 -15.74 -0.44 6.12
CA ILE A 50 -14.59 -0.18 6.98
C ILE A 50 -14.15 1.25 6.73
N LEU A 51 -14.19 2.08 7.78
CA LEU A 51 -13.59 3.41 7.77
C LEU A 51 -12.34 3.36 8.63
N ALA A 52 -11.20 3.70 8.05
CA ALA A 52 -9.94 3.60 8.76
C ALA A 52 -9.01 4.77 8.46
N GLY A 53 -8.25 5.17 9.47
CA GLY A 53 -7.22 6.20 9.38
C GLY A 53 -5.84 5.60 9.65
N ARG A 54 -4.78 6.30 9.23
CA ARG A 54 -3.40 5.79 9.32
C ARG A 54 -3.20 4.44 8.64
N SER A 55 -4.02 4.14 7.63
CA SER A 55 -3.86 2.98 6.76
C SER A 55 -2.66 3.16 5.88
N TYR A 56 -1.94 2.08 5.62
CA TYR A 56 -1.16 1.98 4.42
C TYR A 56 -2.11 1.88 3.22
N ASP A 57 -1.99 2.80 2.25
CA ASP A 57 -2.97 2.97 1.17
C ASP A 57 -3.27 1.69 0.36
N PRO A 58 -2.29 0.82 0.02
CA PRO A 58 -2.58 -0.43 -0.68
C PRO A 58 -3.48 -1.40 0.09
N SER A 59 -3.53 -1.29 1.42
CA SER A 59 -4.25 -2.23 2.30
C SER A 59 -5.74 -2.30 1.98
N VAL A 60 -6.35 -1.16 1.63
CA VAL A 60 -7.79 -1.11 1.32
C VAL A 60 -8.13 -1.89 0.05
N PHE A 61 -7.18 -2.02 -0.87
CA PHE A 61 -7.33 -2.77 -2.11
C PHE A 61 -6.94 -4.24 -1.94
N SER A 62 -5.90 -4.53 -1.16
CA SER A 62 -5.32 -5.87 -1.05
C SER A 62 -6.03 -6.77 -0.03
N ALA A 63 -6.59 -6.21 1.04
CA ALA A 63 -7.09 -6.98 2.19
C ALA A 63 -8.12 -8.05 1.81
N LEU A 64 -9.12 -7.70 0.99
CA LEU A 64 -10.17 -8.64 0.60
C LEU A 64 -9.60 -9.79 -0.25
N ALA A 65 -8.70 -9.48 -1.17
CA ALA A 65 -8.06 -10.49 -2.01
C ALA A 65 -7.22 -11.46 -1.16
N ILE A 66 -6.44 -10.93 -0.22
CA ILE A 66 -5.62 -11.73 0.70
C ILE A 66 -6.50 -12.62 1.57
N LYS A 67 -7.58 -12.08 2.14
CA LYS A 67 -8.57 -12.85 2.90
C LYS A 67 -9.15 -14.00 2.07
N ASN A 68 -9.36 -13.80 0.78
CA ASN A 68 -9.90 -14.81 -0.13
C ASN A 68 -8.83 -15.80 -0.65
N GLY A 69 -7.60 -15.73 -0.15
CA GLY A 69 -6.54 -16.71 -0.43
C GLY A 69 -5.63 -16.37 -1.61
N PHE A 70 -5.73 -15.17 -2.19
CA PHE A 70 -4.79 -14.75 -3.23
C PHE A 70 -3.40 -14.46 -2.66
N ASN A 71 -2.38 -14.55 -3.52
CA ASN A 71 -1.01 -14.26 -3.14
C ASN A 71 -0.87 -12.82 -2.60
N LYS A 72 -0.34 -12.67 -1.38
CA LYS A 72 -0.15 -11.38 -0.70
C LYS A 72 0.72 -10.40 -1.50
N GLY A 73 1.79 -10.89 -2.13
CA GLY A 73 2.66 -10.05 -2.95
C GLY A 73 1.94 -9.48 -4.17
N LEU A 74 1.19 -10.31 -4.90
CA LEU A 74 0.40 -9.86 -6.06
C LEU A 74 -0.70 -8.87 -5.63
N ALA A 75 -1.43 -9.17 -4.56
CA ALA A 75 -2.51 -8.32 -4.07
C ALA A 75 -2.01 -6.94 -3.60
N ILE A 76 -0.91 -6.89 -2.84
CA ILE A 76 -0.31 -5.63 -2.37
C ILE A 76 0.26 -4.83 -3.54
N HIS A 77 0.96 -5.48 -4.47
CA HIS A 77 1.50 -4.79 -5.64
C HIS A 77 0.39 -4.16 -6.49
N LEU A 78 -0.66 -4.94 -6.79
CA LEU A 78 -1.83 -4.41 -7.49
C LEU A 78 -2.45 -3.24 -6.71
N GLY A 79 -2.64 -3.39 -5.40
CA GLY A 79 -3.18 -2.34 -4.53
C GLY A 79 -2.36 -1.05 -4.54
N LYS A 80 -1.02 -1.16 -4.57
CA LYS A 80 -0.10 0.00 -4.65
C LYS A 80 -0.21 0.76 -5.95
N ILE A 81 -0.59 0.09 -7.03
CA ILE A 81 -0.88 0.74 -8.30
C ILE A 81 -2.27 1.36 -8.27
N LEU A 82 -3.26 0.64 -7.76
CA LEU A 82 -4.65 1.11 -7.72
C LEU A 82 -4.88 2.33 -6.83
N GLU A 83 -4.11 2.49 -5.74
CA GLU A 83 -4.19 3.72 -4.92
C GLU A 83 -3.73 4.98 -5.66
N CYS A 84 -2.73 4.85 -6.55
CA CYS A 84 -2.28 5.94 -7.43
C CYS A 84 -3.07 6.03 -8.76
N ALA A 85 -3.84 5.00 -9.09
CA ALA A 85 -4.64 4.85 -10.30
C ALA A 85 -3.88 5.23 -11.59
N ALA A 86 -4.43 6.15 -12.40
CA ALA A 86 -3.89 6.52 -13.70
C ALA A 86 -2.58 7.33 -13.66
N ILE A 87 -2.05 7.67 -12.47
CA ILE A 87 -0.68 8.20 -12.34
C ILE A 87 0.34 7.16 -12.83
N ALA A 88 0.03 5.86 -12.69
CA ALA A 88 0.86 4.75 -13.19
C ALA A 88 0.75 4.48 -14.70
N ALA A 89 -0.02 5.29 -15.43
CA ALA A 89 -0.18 5.20 -16.88
C ALA A 89 0.59 6.29 -17.63
N LEU A 90 0.63 6.20 -18.96
CA LEU A 90 1.23 7.17 -19.86
C LEU A 90 0.23 7.65 -20.91
N PRO A 91 -0.01 8.98 -21.02
CA PRO A 91 0.32 10.00 -20.03
C PRO A 91 -0.36 9.73 -18.68
N GLY A 92 0.26 10.18 -17.58
CA GLY A 92 -0.29 10.02 -16.23
C GLY A 92 -1.42 11.01 -15.91
N SER A 93 -2.27 10.70 -14.91
CA SER A 93 -3.29 11.62 -14.37
C SER A 93 -3.70 11.25 -12.96
N GLY A 94 -3.85 12.27 -12.11
CA GLY A 94 -4.42 12.13 -10.77
C GLY A 94 -5.95 12.25 -10.72
N SER A 95 -6.63 12.26 -11.87
CA SER A 95 -8.09 12.43 -11.97
C SER A 95 -8.79 11.32 -12.76
N ASP A 96 -8.03 10.33 -13.25
CA ASP A 96 -8.55 9.20 -14.02
C ASP A 96 -8.40 7.90 -13.22
N CYS A 97 -9.31 6.96 -13.47
CA CYS A 97 -9.35 5.67 -12.79
C CYS A 97 -8.51 4.59 -13.51
N MET A 98 -8.15 3.55 -12.74
CA MET A 98 -7.51 2.33 -13.19
C MET A 98 -8.35 1.14 -12.75
N PHE A 99 -8.49 0.13 -13.60
CA PHE A 99 -9.08 -1.15 -13.23
C PHE A 99 -7.98 -2.20 -13.08
N GLY A 100 -8.14 -3.06 -12.09
CA GLY A 100 -7.20 -4.14 -11.78
C GLY A 100 -7.90 -5.49 -11.75
N TYR A 101 -7.35 -6.46 -12.47
CA TYR A 101 -7.79 -7.85 -12.45
C TYR A 101 -6.72 -8.68 -11.76
N LEU A 102 -7.07 -9.33 -10.65
CA LEU A 102 -6.16 -10.21 -9.92
C LEU A 102 -6.42 -11.66 -10.30
N HIS A 103 -5.37 -12.36 -10.72
CA HIS A 103 -5.37 -13.78 -11.03
C HIS A 103 -4.48 -14.54 -10.03
N GLU A 104 -4.42 -15.86 -10.14
CA GLU A 104 -3.68 -16.71 -9.19
C GLU A 104 -2.16 -16.45 -9.21
N ASP A 105 -1.60 -16.19 -10.40
CA ASP A 105 -0.16 -16.06 -10.63
C ASP A 105 0.26 -14.69 -11.21
N ASN A 106 -0.70 -13.82 -11.53
CA ASN A 106 -0.45 -12.51 -12.12
C ASN A 106 -1.59 -11.51 -11.82
N PHE A 107 -1.42 -10.27 -12.27
CA PHE A 107 -2.52 -9.31 -12.36
C PHE A 107 -2.44 -8.54 -13.69
N VAL A 108 -3.58 -8.01 -14.11
CA VAL A 108 -3.73 -7.16 -15.31
C VAL A 108 -4.24 -5.78 -14.89
N LEU A 109 -3.73 -4.74 -15.55
CA LEU A 109 -4.12 -3.35 -15.35
C LEU A 109 -4.72 -2.77 -16.63
N GLU A 110 -5.82 -2.04 -16.47
CA GLU A 110 -6.54 -1.41 -17.56
C GLU A 110 -6.86 0.05 -17.19
N PRO A 111 -6.23 1.03 -17.85
CA PRO A 111 -6.64 2.43 -17.74
C PRO A 111 -8.05 2.58 -18.32
N LEU A 112 -8.93 3.27 -17.60
CA LEU A 112 -10.32 3.49 -18.05
C LEU A 112 -10.48 4.64 -19.04
N SER A 113 -9.36 5.28 -19.43
CA SER A 113 -9.31 6.36 -20.41
C SER A 113 -8.55 5.89 -21.65
N PRO A 114 -9.13 6.01 -22.86
CA PRO A 114 -8.47 5.59 -24.10
C PRO A 114 -7.24 6.43 -24.45
N LEU A 115 -7.06 7.57 -23.77
CA LEU A 115 -5.88 8.42 -23.93
C LEU A 115 -4.64 7.85 -23.24
N ARG A 116 -4.79 6.80 -22.43
CA ARG A 116 -3.74 6.31 -21.53
C ARG A 116 -3.41 4.86 -21.80
N LYS A 117 -2.16 4.50 -21.50
CA LYS A 117 -1.68 3.12 -21.56
C LYS A 117 -0.75 2.81 -20.40
N CYS A 118 -0.84 1.61 -19.86
CA CYS A 118 0.20 1.06 -18.99
C CYS A 118 1.37 0.56 -19.84
N THR A 119 2.58 0.74 -19.34
CA THR A 119 3.80 0.15 -19.91
C THR A 119 4.53 -0.60 -18.81
N THR A 120 5.41 -1.52 -19.17
CA THR A 120 6.23 -2.23 -18.17
C THR A 120 6.98 -1.27 -17.26
N LEU A 121 7.54 -0.19 -17.81
CA LEU A 121 8.26 0.82 -17.02
C LEU A 121 7.34 1.61 -16.11
N SER A 122 6.17 2.05 -16.60
CA SER A 122 5.26 2.86 -15.78
C SER A 122 4.65 2.06 -14.63
N VAL A 123 4.38 0.77 -14.86
CA VAL A 123 3.94 -0.18 -13.83
C VAL A 123 5.08 -0.47 -12.85
N ALA A 124 6.29 -0.79 -13.34
CA ALA A 124 7.44 -1.08 -12.50
C ALA A 124 7.90 0.12 -11.66
N ALA A 125 7.65 1.36 -12.10
CA ALA A 125 7.94 2.55 -11.30
C ALA A 125 7.04 2.68 -10.06
N HIS A 126 5.98 1.88 -9.96
CA HIS A 126 5.04 1.84 -8.84
C HIS A 126 5.20 0.56 -8.01
N THR A 127 6.42 0.01 -7.98
CA THR A 127 6.82 -1.03 -7.04
C THR A 127 7.43 -0.43 -5.78
N LEU A 128 7.27 -1.12 -4.65
CA LEU A 128 7.94 -0.80 -3.39
C LEU A 128 9.45 -0.96 -3.47
#